data_AF-A0A528GEQ3-F1
#
_entry.id   AF-A0A528GEQ3-F1
#
_cell.length_a   1.000
_cell.length_b   1.000
_cell.length_c   1.000
_cell.angle_alpha   90.00
_cell.angle_beta   90.00
_cell.angle_gamma   90.00
#
_symmetry.space_group_name_H-M   'P 1'
#
loop_
_entity.id
_entity.type
_entity.pdbx_description
1 polymer ?
#
loop_
_entity_poly.entity_id
_entity_poly.type
_entity_poly.pdbx_seq_one_letter_code
_entity_poly.pdbx_strand_id
1 'polypeptide(L)'
;LWVKKARQEHDIFVDALRERGVVVHSFGELLADTMSLTKARDWLLDRRIHPGVVGLDMVDEMRGWLNEMPSPQLASYLVGGIARAELPFEPRGLTGRTLAPQDFVLPPLPNQLFTRDSSCWIYG
;
A
#
# COMPACT_ATOMS: atom_id res chain seq x y z
N LEU A 1 -5.25 17.78 3.32
CA LEU A 1 -4.20 17.70 4.37
C LEU A 1 -2.90 18.24 3.81
N TRP A 2 -2.15 19.02 4.58
CA TRP A 2 -0.77 19.36 4.20
C TRP A 2 0.13 18.20 4.63
N VAL A 3 0.36 17.25 3.73
CA VAL A 3 1.03 15.96 4.03
C VAL A 3 2.35 16.14 4.76
N LYS A 4 3.16 17.13 4.38
CA LYS A 4 4.43 17.43 5.04
C LYS A 4 4.25 17.78 6.52
N LYS A 5 3.27 18.64 6.84
CA LYS A 5 2.97 19.04 8.21
C LYS A 5 2.39 17.87 9.02
N ALA A 6 1.48 17.10 8.42
CA ALA A 6 0.91 15.91 9.06
C ALA A 6 1.98 14.86 9.42
N ARG A 7 2.98 14.67 8.55
CA ARG A 7 4.15 13.82 8.84
C ARG A 7 4.96 14.34 10.03
N GLN A 8 5.26 15.64 10.04
CA GLN A 8 5.99 16.24 11.17
C GLN A 8 5.24 16.09 12.50
N GLU A 9 3.93 16.32 12.51
CA GLU A 9 3.10 16.13 13.71
C GLU A 9 3.08 14.65 14.16
N HIS A 10 3.04 13.72 13.21
CA HIS A 10 3.13 12.29 13.49
C HIS A 10 4.49 11.88 14.05
N ASP A 11 5.58 12.39 13.49
CA ASP A 11 6.95 12.11 13.95
C ASP A 11 7.13 12.60 15.39
N ILE A 12 6.68 13.82 15.71
CA ILE A 12 6.69 14.36 17.08
C ILE A 12 5.90 13.47 18.05
N PHE A 13 4.74 12.96 17.63
CA PHE A 13 3.93 12.05 18.45
C PHE A 13 4.65 10.71 18.72
N VAL A 14 5.26 10.13 17.69
CA VAL A 14 6.05 8.90 17.80
C VAL A 14 7.23 9.08 18.74
N ASP A 15 7.96 10.19 18.63
CA ASP A 15 9.11 10.49 19.47
C ASP A 15 8.70 10.65 20.94
N ALA A 16 7.61 11.36 21.22
CA ALA A 16 7.09 11.51 22.58
C ALA A 16 6.75 10.17 23.26
N LEU A 17 6.28 9.18 22.49
CA LEU A 17 6.04 7.82 23.01
C LEU A 17 7.36 7.08 23.28
N ARG A 18 8.31 7.14 22.33
CA ARG A 18 9.61 6.47 22.44
C ARG A 18 10.44 7.00 23.60
N GLU A 19 10.42 8.31 23.85
CA GLU A 19 11.06 8.96 25.00
C GLU A 19 10.56 8.40 26.35
N ARG A 20 9.35 7.83 26.38
CA ARG A 20 8.75 7.18 27.55
C ARG A 20 9.00 5.67 27.59
N GLY A 21 9.90 5.16 26.74
CA GLY A 21 10.24 3.74 26.65
C GLY A 21 9.19 2.88 25.94
N VAL A 22 8.22 3.49 25.26
CA VAL A 22 7.21 2.74 24.48
C VAL A 22 7.83 2.26 23.17
N VAL A 23 7.67 0.97 22.87
CA VAL A 23 8.02 0.42 21.56
C VAL A 23 6.94 0.82 20.57
N VAL A 24 7.30 1.66 19.60
CA VAL A 24 6.40 2.11 18.54
C VAL A 24 6.76 1.41 17.24
N HIS A 25 5.82 0.62 16.72
CA HIS A 25 5.95 -0.06 15.44
C HIS A 25 5.33 0.77 14.30
N SER A 26 6.08 1.00 13.23
CA SER A 26 5.58 1.62 12.01
C SER A 26 4.89 0.58 11.14
N PHE A 27 3.63 0.83 10.76
CA PHE A 27 2.90 -0.04 9.85
C PHE A 27 3.61 -0.20 8.50
N GLY A 28 4.17 0.90 7.95
CA GLY A 28 4.86 0.87 6.67
C GLY A 28 6.13 0.03 6.70
N GLU A 29 6.89 0.09 7.80
CA GLU A 29 8.08 -0.74 8.02
C GLU A 29 7.69 -2.21 8.16
N LEU A 30 6.72 -2.51 9.02
CA LEU A 30 6.21 -3.89 9.20
C LEU A 30 5.67 -4.48 7.89
N LEU A 31 4.96 -3.69 7.08
CA LEU A 31 4.47 -4.13 5.79
C LEU A 31 5.63 -4.40 4.82
N ALA A 32 6.64 -3.53 4.78
CA ALA A 32 7.83 -3.74 3.94
C ALA A 32 8.60 -5.01 4.34
N ASP A 33 8.80 -5.23 5.63
CA ASP A 33 9.42 -6.45 6.16
C ASP A 33 8.59 -7.68 5.79
N THR A 34 7.27 -7.60 5.94
CA THR A 34 6.34 -8.67 5.56
C THR A 34 6.39 -8.96 4.06
N MET A 35 6.47 -7.94 3.21
CA MET A 35 6.57 -8.09 1.74
C MET A 35 7.92 -8.65 1.28
N SER A 36 8.90 -8.75 2.17
CA SER A 36 10.15 -9.50 1.91
C SER A 36 9.98 -11.01 2.09
N LEU A 37 8.89 -11.46 2.71
CA LEU A 37 8.54 -12.87 2.81
C LEU A 37 7.72 -13.29 1.58
N THR A 38 8.28 -14.11 0.70
CA THR A 38 7.63 -14.54 -0.55
C THR A 38 6.20 -15.04 -0.34
N LYS A 39 5.99 -15.93 0.64
CA LYS A 39 4.67 -16.47 0.96
C LYS A 39 3.65 -15.38 1.36
N ALA A 40 4.09 -14.36 2.10
CA ALA A 40 3.20 -13.28 2.52
C ALA A 40 2.93 -12.28 1.38
N ARG A 41 3.95 -11.99 0.56
CA ARG A 41 3.82 -11.20 -0.67
C ARG A 41 2.79 -11.84 -1.60
N ASP A 42 2.94 -13.13 -1.90
CA ASP A 42 2.01 -13.86 -2.76
C ASP A 42 0.59 -13.83 -2.19
N TRP A 43 0.44 -14.17 -0.90
CA TRP A 43 -0.85 -14.19 -0.23
C TRP A 43 -1.60 -12.86 -0.30
N LEU A 44 -0.88 -11.73 -0.13
CA LEU A 44 -1.43 -10.39 -0.16
C LEU A 44 -1.77 -9.98 -1.60
N LEU A 45 -0.84 -10.15 -2.53
CA LEU A 45 -1.05 -9.75 -3.92
C LEU A 45 -2.16 -10.56 -4.58
N ASP A 46 -2.35 -11.84 -4.22
CA ASP A 46 -3.43 -12.67 -4.75
C ASP A 46 -4.81 -12.10 -4.40
N ARG A 47 -4.90 -11.43 -3.25
CA ARG A 47 -6.14 -10.83 -2.74
C ARG A 47 -6.32 -9.38 -3.15
N ARG A 48 -5.23 -8.64 -3.36
CA ARG A 48 -5.30 -7.21 -3.73
C ARG A 48 -5.35 -6.99 -5.23
N ILE A 49 -4.69 -7.84 -6.00
CA ILE A 49 -4.56 -7.72 -7.45
C ILE A 49 -5.36 -8.84 -8.09
N HIS A 50 -6.69 -8.64 -8.15
CA HIS A 50 -7.62 -9.59 -8.76
C HIS A 50 -8.55 -8.87 -9.75
N PRO A 51 -9.23 -9.60 -10.65
CA PRO A 51 -10.01 -8.99 -11.73
C PRO A 51 -11.10 -8.01 -11.28
N GLY A 52 -11.64 -8.19 -10.08
CA GLY A 52 -12.67 -7.31 -9.52
C GLY A 52 -12.13 -5.98 -8.99
N VAL A 53 -10.81 -5.84 -8.80
CA VAL A 53 -10.17 -4.59 -8.37
C VAL A 53 -9.47 -3.91 -9.53
N VAL A 54 -8.62 -4.65 -10.26
CA VAL A 54 -7.75 -4.07 -11.29
C VAL A 54 -8.22 -4.34 -12.72
N GLY A 55 -9.34 -5.04 -12.93
CA GLY A 55 -9.75 -5.47 -14.27
C GLY A 55 -8.97 -6.71 -14.75
N LEU A 56 -9.65 -7.60 -15.47
CA LEU A 56 -9.11 -8.90 -15.86
C LEU A 56 -7.85 -8.79 -16.74
N ASP A 57 -7.80 -7.78 -17.59
CA ASP A 57 -6.74 -7.54 -18.57
C ASP A 57 -5.44 -6.98 -17.98
N MET A 58 -5.46 -6.49 -16.74
CA MET A 58 -4.29 -5.91 -16.08
C MET A 58 -3.66 -6.81 -15.02
N VAL A 59 -4.34 -7.89 -14.59
CA VAL A 59 -3.88 -8.74 -13.48
C VAL A 59 -2.46 -9.26 -13.70
N ASP A 60 -2.19 -9.88 -14.84
CA ASP A 60 -0.90 -10.54 -15.07
C ASP A 60 0.27 -9.54 -15.15
N GLU A 61 0.08 -8.42 -15.87
CA GLU A 61 1.10 -7.37 -15.99
C GLU A 61 1.35 -6.67 -14.66
N MET A 62 0.28 -6.38 -13.90
CA MET A 62 0.38 -5.86 -12.52
C MET A 62 1.14 -6.84 -11.62
N ARG A 63 0.84 -8.14 -11.72
CA ARG A 63 1.51 -9.16 -10.90
C ARG A 63 2.98 -9.28 -11.23
N GLY A 64 3.35 -9.32 -12.51
CA GLY A 64 4.74 -9.30 -12.93
C GLY A 64 5.49 -8.10 -12.34
N TRP A 65 4.93 -6.91 -12.53
CA TRP A 65 5.55 -5.67 -12.05
C TRP A 65 5.70 -5.60 -10.52
N LEU A 66 4.64 -5.91 -9.77
CA LEU A 66 4.67 -5.83 -8.30
C LEU A 66 5.52 -6.93 -7.66
N ASN A 67 5.62 -8.11 -8.29
CA ASN A 67 6.45 -9.21 -7.79
C ASN A 67 7.94 -8.90 -7.84
N GLU A 68 8.39 -8.11 -8.82
CA GLU A 68 9.81 -7.72 -8.96
C GLU A 68 10.18 -6.50 -8.13
N MET A 69 9.18 -5.82 -7.56
CA MET A 69 9.38 -4.57 -6.85
C MET A 69 10.09 -4.78 -5.50
N PRO A 70 11.03 -3.87 -5.12
CA PRO A 70 11.59 -3.84 -3.78
C PRO A 70 10.51 -3.67 -2.71
N SER A 71 10.60 -4.41 -1.61
CA SER A 71 9.55 -4.46 -0.58
C SER A 71 9.15 -3.08 0.00
N PRO A 72 10.08 -2.13 0.27
CA PRO A 72 9.70 -0.80 0.75
C PRO A 72 8.88 0.01 -0.27
N GLN A 73 9.19 -0.13 -1.55
CA GLN A 73 8.45 0.51 -2.62
C GLN A 73 7.07 -0.15 -2.79
N LEU A 74 7.02 -1.48 -2.74
CA LEU A 74 5.77 -2.23 -2.80
C LEU A 74 4.83 -1.86 -1.65
N ALA A 75 5.33 -1.79 -0.41
CA ALA A 75 4.56 -1.36 0.73
C ALA A 75 3.99 0.05 0.55
N SER A 76 4.78 0.96 -0.02
CA SER A 76 4.35 2.34 -0.30
C SER A 76 3.20 2.37 -1.32
N TYR A 77 3.26 1.59 -2.40
CA TYR A 77 2.18 1.50 -3.39
C TYR A 77 0.93 0.78 -2.87
N LEU A 78 1.09 -0.25 -2.03
CA LEU A 78 -0.04 -0.97 -1.46
C LEU A 78 -0.91 -0.09 -0.54
N VAL A 79 -0.30 0.93 0.09
CA VAL A 79 -0.98 1.92 0.94
C VAL A 79 -1.36 3.17 0.15
N GLY A 80 -0.44 3.70 -0.66
CA GLY A 80 -0.58 4.94 -1.41
C GLY A 80 -1.44 4.83 -2.66
N GLY A 81 -1.79 3.61 -3.09
CA GLY A 81 -2.47 3.37 -4.35
C GLY A 81 -1.54 3.53 -5.55
N ILE A 82 -2.05 3.22 -6.73
CA ILE A 82 -1.36 3.28 -8.01
C ILE A 82 -2.29 3.98 -9.00
N ALA A 83 -1.86 5.12 -9.51
CA ALA A 83 -2.55 5.83 -10.58
C ALA A 83 -2.26 5.19 -11.93
N ARG A 84 -3.17 5.38 -12.90
CA ARG A 84 -3.03 4.85 -14.25
C ARG A 84 -1.74 5.33 -14.93
N ALA A 85 -1.34 6.58 -14.71
CA ALA A 85 -0.10 7.16 -15.23
C ALA A 85 1.18 6.55 -14.66
N GLU A 86 1.11 5.81 -13.56
CA GLU A 86 2.26 5.17 -12.92
C GLU A 86 2.49 3.74 -13.42
N LEU A 87 1.59 3.19 -14.23
CA LEU A 87 1.78 1.86 -14.81
C LEU A 87 2.98 1.86 -15.76
N PRO A 88 3.89 0.88 -15.67
CA PRO A 88 5.01 0.74 -16.60
C PRO A 88 4.60 0.08 -17.93
N PHE A 89 3.31 -0.15 -18.13
CA PHE A 89 2.74 -0.79 -19.31
C PHE A 89 1.42 -0.13 -19.71
N GLU A 90 1.00 -0.39 -20.94
CA GLU A 90 -0.29 0.07 -21.48
C GLU A 90 -1.35 -1.04 -21.35
N PRO A 91 -2.45 -0.82 -20.61
CA PRO A 91 -3.58 -1.74 -20.54
C PRO A 91 -4.17 -1.98 -21.91
N ARG A 92 -4.47 -3.25 -22.20
CA ARG A 92 -4.98 -3.68 -23.49
C ARG A 92 -6.51 -3.67 -23.54
N GLY A 93 -7.17 -3.91 -22.41
CA GLY A 93 -8.63 -3.99 -22.31
C GLY A 93 -9.30 -2.63 -22.13
N LEU A 94 -10.62 -2.63 -22.32
CA LEU A 94 -11.42 -1.41 -22.31
C LEU A 94 -11.34 -0.68 -20.97
N THR A 95 -11.45 -1.42 -19.86
CA THR A 95 -11.45 -0.87 -18.51
C THR A 95 -10.21 -0.01 -18.24
N GLY A 96 -9.01 -0.53 -18.53
CA GLY A 96 -7.77 0.22 -18.32
C GLY A 96 -7.57 1.38 -19.30
N ARG A 97 -8.16 1.32 -20.50
CA ARG A 97 -8.07 2.38 -21.52
C ARG A 97 -9.05 3.53 -21.31
N THR A 98 -10.14 3.30 -20.56
CA THR A 98 -11.11 4.35 -20.20
C THR A 98 -10.69 5.18 -18.99
N LEU A 99 -9.69 4.73 -18.23
CA LEU A 99 -9.16 5.47 -17.08
C LEU A 99 -8.39 6.70 -17.55
N ALA A 100 -8.66 7.84 -16.93
CA ALA A 100 -7.83 9.03 -17.06
C ALA A 100 -6.47 8.80 -16.37
N PRO A 101 -5.41 9.54 -16.73
CA PRO A 101 -4.08 9.36 -16.15
C PRO A 101 -4.04 9.40 -14.61
N GLN A 102 -4.88 10.24 -14.00
CA GLN A 102 -4.98 10.40 -12.55
C GLN A 102 -5.88 9.38 -11.85
N ASP A 103 -6.63 8.57 -12.60
CA ASP A 103 -7.54 7.59 -12.01
C ASP A 103 -6.74 6.44 -11.41
N PHE A 104 -7.23 5.90 -10.30
CA PHE A 104 -6.55 4.82 -9.58
C PHE A 104 -6.88 3.45 -10.18
N VAL A 105 -5.82 2.71 -10.51
CA VAL A 105 -5.89 1.27 -10.80
C VAL A 105 -5.91 0.49 -9.48
N LEU A 106 -5.15 0.97 -8.49
CA LEU A 106 -5.23 0.50 -7.11
C LEU A 106 -5.55 1.71 -6.21
N PRO A 107 -6.69 1.76 -5.52
CA PRO A 107 -7.06 2.93 -4.73
C PRO A 107 -6.17 3.10 -3.50
N PRO A 108 -5.85 4.35 -3.10
CA PRO A 108 -5.13 4.65 -1.87
C PRO A 108 -5.95 4.27 -0.64
N LEU A 109 -5.26 3.99 0.47
CA LEU A 109 -5.84 3.68 1.77
C LEU A 109 -5.48 4.80 2.79
N PRO A 110 -6.02 6.02 2.64
CA PRO A 110 -5.64 7.16 3.49
C PRO A 110 -5.94 6.93 4.98
N ASN A 111 -6.94 6.09 5.28
CA ASN A 111 -7.33 5.75 6.64
C ASN A 111 -6.35 4.80 7.34
N GLN A 112 -5.31 4.29 6.67
CA GLN A 112 -4.28 3.46 7.32
C GLN A 112 -3.46 4.23 8.37
N LEU A 113 -3.55 5.56 8.38
CA LEU A 113 -3.02 6.37 9.49
C LEU A 113 -3.76 6.08 10.81
N PHE A 114 -5.03 5.69 10.76
CA PHE A 114 -5.86 5.37 11.91
C PHE A 114 -5.84 3.87 12.19
N THR A 115 -4.70 3.40 12.71
CA THR A 115 -4.43 1.97 12.97
C THR A 115 -5.36 1.32 14.00
N ARG A 116 -6.19 2.09 14.69
CA ARG A 116 -7.18 1.61 15.66
C ARG A 116 -8.32 0.81 15.02
N ASP A 117 -8.70 1.14 13.79
CA ASP A 117 -9.95 0.65 13.19
C ASP A 117 -9.77 -0.69 12.49
N SER A 118 -8.59 -0.93 11.90
CA SER A 118 -8.32 -2.11 11.08
C SER A 118 -8.10 -3.38 11.90
N SER A 119 -7.65 -3.26 13.15
CA SER A 119 -7.47 -4.38 14.07
C SER A 119 -7.45 -3.90 15.53
N CYS A 120 -7.86 -4.76 16.45
CA CYS A 120 -7.76 -4.51 17.88
C CYS A 120 -7.17 -5.73 18.60
N TRP A 121 -6.46 -5.46 19.68
CA TRP A 121 -5.96 -6.48 20.59
C TRP A 121 -6.96 -6.64 21.73
N ILE A 122 -7.46 -7.86 21.94
CA ILE A 122 -8.39 -8.19 23.03
C ILE A 122 -7.70 -9.18 23.95
N TYR A 123 -7.17 -8.65 25.05
CA TYR A 123 -6.25 -9.33 25.96
C TYR A 123 -4.92 -9.73 25.27
N GLY A 124 -3.82 -9.68 26.02
CA GLY A 124 -2.47 -10.00 25.54
C GLY A 124 -2.20 -11.49 25.52
#